data_AF-A0ABD3IFS4-F1
#
_entry.id   AF-A0ABD3IFS4-F1
#
_cell.length_a   1.000
_cell.length_b   1.000
_cell.length_c   1.000
_cell.angle_alpha   90.00
_cell.angle_beta   90.00
_cell.angle_gamma   90.00
#
_symmetry.space_group_name_H-M   'P 1'
#
loop_
_entity.id
_entity.type
_entity.pdbx_description
1 polymer ?
#
loop_
_entity_poly.entity_id
_entity_poly.type
_entity_poly.pdbx_seq_one_letter_code
_entity_poly.pdbx_strand_id
1 'polypeptide(L)'
;MSGMVSRMSITKPAMKKTSVAKKPVFPLPGFFPRYGQYIPDEEEMKEEVLEVEEVEKEPTLPDNIEEVIVRKPPVIYCSALLRLIDEGLEMLWGLSYLTDEFLSLMDQRISDPAKEEHAEKLKNEIHPEICEGLLVHVDLLFNWEHAVLAGEKECLSEAEGQLGFSAWVLARLFIVHKDAAKVLASLRTKQSGSGRCFHKMFQKFRVLALKRLGTSLEEEESIEDYRTEMAFREEKALKEHQALELQLEADRRERAREYAQYKEAEKKIQQDKDISNAQRMALEGKLKADCDALEKQEYDAFHAEESLLIAENTTMSTTLIKMQNDNRDRELSLRGKKGQSVEEVQALLDEYDQALLLRKTELEILSADHDNTKQKINLYQGYFDEKARLAAIKAEEERLAWERRCNKFVERKVPYHAARKIQRAWRKHRAYLAKQRKKGKGGKKKKGKKGKKGGKKNK
;
A
#
# COMPACT_ATOMS: atom_id res chain seq x y z
N MET A 1 65.90 6.31 -6.86
CA MET A 1 64.44 6.12 -7.02
C MET A 1 63.81 6.34 -5.67
N SER A 2 63.19 7.51 -5.52
CA SER A 2 62.85 8.12 -4.24
C SER A 2 61.53 7.58 -3.71
N GLY A 3 61.54 7.01 -2.51
CA GLY A 3 60.37 6.53 -1.79
C GLY A 3 59.66 7.68 -1.09
N MET A 4 58.41 7.95 -1.49
CA MET A 4 57.50 8.85 -0.78
C MET A 4 56.55 8.02 0.08
N VAL A 5 56.83 7.99 1.38
CA VAL A 5 55.95 7.52 2.44
C VAL A 5 55.02 8.68 2.80
N SER A 6 53.76 8.61 2.36
CA SER A 6 52.74 9.61 2.71
C SER A 6 52.05 9.20 4.02
N ARG A 7 52.27 9.99 5.08
CA ARG A 7 51.64 9.83 6.40
C ARG A 7 50.17 10.23 6.32
N MET A 8 49.29 9.27 6.61
CA MET A 8 47.86 9.52 6.85
C MET A 8 47.66 10.28 8.17
N SER A 9 47.10 11.48 8.08
CA SER A 9 46.59 12.25 9.22
C SER A 9 45.17 11.79 9.56
N ILE A 10 44.98 11.25 10.77
CA ILE A 10 43.69 10.86 11.34
C ILE A 10 43.03 12.11 11.93
N THR A 11 42.07 12.69 11.21
CA THR A 11 41.16 13.71 11.73
C THR A 11 39.90 13.06 12.30
N LYS A 12 39.64 13.29 13.59
CA LYS A 12 38.43 12.85 14.32
C LYS A 12 37.18 13.57 13.78
N PRO A 13 36.06 12.87 13.53
CA PRO A 13 34.80 13.54 13.23
C PRO A 13 34.08 13.99 14.51
N ALA A 14 33.57 15.23 14.47
CA ALA A 14 32.73 15.82 15.49
C ALA A 14 31.37 15.11 15.58
N MET A 15 30.97 14.69 16.79
CA MET A 15 29.64 14.18 17.07
C MET A 15 28.60 15.31 16.95
N LYS A 16 27.76 15.26 15.91
CA LYS A 16 26.52 16.03 15.85
C LYS A 16 25.43 15.28 16.62
N LYS A 17 24.79 16.00 17.55
CA LYS A 17 23.61 15.57 18.30
C LYS A 17 22.47 15.29 17.33
N THR A 18 21.96 14.06 17.33
CA THR A 18 20.73 13.66 16.66
C THR A 18 19.54 14.14 17.49
N SER A 19 18.81 15.11 16.97
CA SER A 19 17.47 15.48 17.46
C SER A 19 16.47 14.41 17.03
N VAL A 20 15.68 13.94 17.99
CA VAL A 20 14.60 12.97 17.85
C VAL A 20 13.60 13.41 16.77
N ALA A 21 13.42 12.56 15.76
CA ALA A 21 12.41 12.72 14.72
C ALA A 21 11.00 12.50 15.31
N LYS A 22 10.13 13.51 15.22
CA LYS A 22 8.68 13.33 15.36
C LYS A 22 8.15 12.68 14.08
N LYS A 23 7.41 11.58 14.24
CA LYS A 23 6.70 10.88 13.16
C LYS A 23 5.69 11.83 12.49
N PRO A 24 5.52 11.78 11.14
CA PRO A 24 4.38 12.40 10.51
C PRO A 24 3.14 11.53 10.78
N VAL A 25 2.14 12.12 11.43
CA VAL A 25 0.80 11.56 11.51
C VAL A 25 0.12 11.88 10.18
N PHE A 26 -0.15 10.86 9.37
CA PHE A 26 -1.03 10.97 8.21
C PHE A 26 -2.48 11.10 8.69
N PRO A 27 -3.25 12.12 8.27
CA PRO A 27 -4.69 12.09 8.44
C PRO A 27 -5.31 11.16 7.39
N LEU A 28 -6.23 10.31 7.87
CA LEU A 28 -7.12 9.49 7.05
C LEU A 28 -8.00 10.36 6.13
N PRO A 29 -8.44 9.83 4.98
CA PRO A 29 -9.24 10.57 4.01
C PRO A 29 -10.70 10.63 4.47
N GLY A 30 -11.21 11.84 4.61
CA GLY A 30 -12.64 12.06 4.77
C GLY A 30 -12.91 13.22 5.70
N PHE A 31 -13.01 14.42 5.13
CA PHE A 31 -13.93 15.49 5.55
C PHE A 31 -13.70 16.65 4.57
N PHE A 32 -14.54 16.75 3.53
CA PHE A 32 -14.65 17.96 2.73
C PHE A 32 -15.62 18.91 3.46
N PRO A 33 -15.19 20.10 3.90
CA PRO A 33 -16.12 21.15 4.27
C PRO A 33 -16.67 21.78 3.00
N ARG A 34 -17.99 21.94 2.97
CA ARG A 34 -18.71 22.71 1.96
C ARG A 34 -18.24 24.17 2.00
N TYR A 35 -18.07 24.74 0.82
CA TYR A 35 -17.87 26.17 0.60
C TYR A 35 -18.91 26.99 1.35
N GLY A 36 -18.45 27.82 2.27
CA GLY A 36 -19.23 28.84 2.97
C GLY A 36 -18.29 29.97 3.38
N GLN A 37 -18.55 31.14 2.80
CA GLN A 37 -18.27 32.48 3.33
C GLN A 37 -16.97 32.66 4.13
N TYR A 38 -15.95 33.20 3.46
CA TYR A 38 -14.84 33.86 4.11
C TYR A 38 -15.36 35.11 4.84
N ILE A 39 -15.37 35.04 6.17
CA ILE A 39 -15.21 36.20 7.05
C ILE A 39 -13.70 36.29 7.29
N PRO A 40 -13.01 37.40 6.97
CA PRO A 40 -11.65 37.59 7.41
C PRO A 40 -11.66 37.90 8.91
N ASP A 41 -10.96 37.08 9.69
CA ASP A 41 -10.61 37.38 11.07
C ASP A 41 -9.71 38.62 11.10
N GLU A 42 -10.19 39.67 11.77
CA GLU A 42 -9.37 40.74 12.31
C GLU A 42 -8.61 40.19 13.51
N GLU A 43 -7.31 39.97 13.38
CA GLU A 43 -6.33 40.16 14.46
C GLU A 43 -4.90 39.84 13.94
N GLU A 44 -3.93 40.66 14.38
CA GLU A 44 -2.49 40.57 14.13
C GLU A 44 -1.95 41.02 12.75
N MET A 45 -2.02 42.33 12.51
CA MET A 45 -0.96 43.05 11.77
C MET A 45 -0.41 44.16 12.65
N LYS A 46 0.92 44.17 12.72
CA LYS A 46 1.76 44.97 13.60
C LYS A 46 1.68 46.45 13.27
N GLU A 47 1.77 47.25 14.32
CA GLU A 47 2.02 48.69 14.29
C GLU A 47 3.26 49.01 13.43
N GLU A 48 3.04 49.47 12.20
CA GLU A 48 3.91 50.44 11.55
C GLU A 48 3.17 51.78 11.58
N VAL A 49 3.64 52.65 12.47
CA VAL A 49 3.19 54.03 12.62
C VAL A 49 3.60 54.78 11.35
N LEU A 50 2.67 54.84 10.39
CA LEU A 50 2.69 55.82 9.30
C LEU A 50 1.94 57.05 9.82
N GLU A 51 2.67 58.16 9.91
CA GLU A 51 2.13 59.49 10.17
C GLU A 51 0.96 59.74 9.23
N VAL A 52 -0.24 59.76 9.79
CA VAL A 52 -1.45 60.23 9.12
C VAL A 52 -1.29 61.72 8.96
N GLU A 53 -0.82 62.15 7.78
CA GLU A 53 -1.02 63.52 7.32
C GLU A 53 -2.53 63.83 7.44
N GLU A 54 -2.83 64.90 8.16
CA GLU A 54 -4.16 65.44 8.32
C GLU A 54 -4.78 65.62 6.93
N VAL A 55 -5.81 64.83 6.62
CA VAL A 55 -6.67 65.05 5.47
C VAL A 55 -7.36 66.39 5.69
N GLU A 56 -6.76 67.44 5.11
CA GLU A 56 -7.38 68.75 4.96
C GLU A 56 -8.75 68.54 4.29
N LYS A 57 -9.79 68.88 5.05
CA LYS A 57 -11.17 68.89 4.56
C LYS A 57 -11.22 69.64 3.23
N GLU A 58 -11.79 69.00 2.22
CA GLU A 58 -12.17 69.65 0.97
C GLU A 58 -12.86 70.98 1.29
N PRO A 59 -12.37 72.13 0.76
CA PRO A 59 -13.11 73.36 0.86
C PRO A 59 -14.35 73.21 -0.03
N THR A 60 -15.50 72.99 0.59
CA THR A 60 -16.80 73.22 -0.04
C THR A 60 -16.78 74.60 -0.67
N LEU A 61 -17.08 74.64 -1.97
CA LEU A 61 -17.25 75.87 -2.73
C LEU A 61 -18.08 76.87 -1.91
N PRO A 62 -17.68 78.15 -1.81
CA PRO A 62 -18.53 79.14 -1.18
C PRO A 62 -19.85 79.21 -1.94
N ASP A 63 -20.96 78.94 -1.25
CA ASP A 63 -22.35 78.98 -1.75
C ASP A 63 -22.79 80.37 -2.28
N ASN A 64 -21.89 81.35 -2.41
CA ASN A 64 -22.19 82.75 -2.72
C ASN A 64 -21.75 83.20 -4.13
N ILE A 65 -21.76 82.31 -5.13
CA ILE A 65 -21.61 82.76 -6.53
C ILE A 65 -22.81 83.65 -6.95
N GLU A 66 -23.96 83.52 -6.29
CA GLU A 66 -25.13 84.37 -6.57
C GLU A 66 -25.04 85.79 -5.99
N GLU A 67 -24.20 86.05 -4.97
CA GLU A 67 -24.05 87.41 -4.39
C GLU A 67 -23.18 88.35 -5.24
N VAL A 68 -22.33 87.82 -6.13
CA VAL A 68 -21.48 88.64 -7.01
C VAL A 68 -22.30 89.27 -8.15
N ILE A 69 -23.48 88.73 -8.49
CA ILE A 69 -24.31 89.20 -9.61
C ILE A 69 -25.14 90.46 -9.26
N VAL A 70 -25.24 90.85 -7.97
CA VAL A 70 -26.13 91.95 -7.54
C VAL A 70 -25.41 93.29 -7.36
N ARG A 71 -24.08 93.36 -7.49
CA ARG A 71 -23.35 94.63 -7.35
C ARG A 71 -23.48 95.48 -8.63
N LYS A 72 -24.23 96.60 -8.53
CA LYS A 72 -24.30 97.62 -9.58
C LYS A 72 -22.87 98.09 -9.92
N PRO A 73 -22.45 98.08 -11.19
CA PRO A 73 -21.10 98.47 -11.58
C PRO A 73 -20.85 99.94 -11.20
N PRO A 74 -19.61 100.33 -10.84
CA PRO A 74 -19.26 101.72 -10.55
C PRO A 74 -19.70 102.64 -11.71
N VAL A 75 -20.54 103.61 -11.36
CA VAL A 75 -21.77 103.92 -12.12
C VAL A 75 -21.60 104.85 -13.32
N ILE A 76 -20.46 105.54 -13.50
CA ILE A 76 -20.45 106.68 -14.44
C ILE A 76 -19.69 106.41 -15.75
N TYR A 77 -18.55 105.71 -15.71
CA TYR A 77 -17.75 105.46 -16.93
C TYR A 77 -18.14 104.19 -17.68
N CYS A 78 -18.59 103.14 -16.98
CA CYS A 78 -18.96 101.87 -17.61
C CYS A 78 -20.33 101.93 -18.31
N SER A 79 -21.27 102.73 -17.80
CA SER A 79 -22.61 102.83 -18.39
C SER A 79 -22.61 103.53 -19.76
N ALA A 80 -21.72 104.51 -19.97
CA ALA A 80 -21.56 105.18 -21.26
C ALA A 80 -20.94 104.24 -22.31
N LEU A 81 -19.89 103.49 -21.95
CA LEU A 81 -19.25 102.53 -22.85
C LEU A 81 -20.19 101.36 -23.19
N LEU A 82 -20.94 100.84 -22.22
CA LEU A 82 -21.91 99.77 -22.45
C LEU A 82 -23.07 100.24 -23.34
N ARG A 83 -23.57 101.47 -23.14
CA ARG A 83 -24.56 102.07 -24.04
C ARG A 83 -24.03 102.22 -25.46
N LEU A 84 -22.78 102.67 -25.63
CA LEU A 84 -22.14 102.76 -26.94
C LEU A 84 -22.03 101.39 -27.63
N ILE A 85 -21.71 100.34 -26.87
CA ILE A 85 -21.62 98.96 -27.39
C ILE A 85 -23.02 98.43 -27.74
N ASP A 86 -24.04 98.71 -26.93
CA ASP A 86 -25.43 98.33 -27.19
C ASP A 86 -25.99 99.04 -28.43
N GLU A 87 -25.74 100.35 -28.58
CA GLU A 87 -26.09 101.14 -29.76
C GLU A 87 -25.35 100.64 -31.02
N GLY A 88 -24.06 100.31 -30.88
CA GLY A 88 -23.28 99.69 -31.96
C GLY A 88 -23.83 98.32 -32.38
N LEU A 89 -24.30 97.51 -31.42
CA LEU A 89 -24.91 96.21 -31.70
C LEU A 89 -26.25 96.33 -32.45
N GLU A 90 -27.08 97.31 -32.08
CA GLU A 90 -28.35 97.58 -32.77
C GLU A 90 -28.12 98.06 -34.20
N MET A 91 -27.15 98.95 -34.41
CA MET A 91 -26.75 99.37 -35.74
C MET A 91 -26.24 98.19 -36.57
N LEU A 92 -25.28 97.41 -36.05
CA LEU A 92 -24.70 96.27 -36.76
C LEU A 92 -25.74 95.19 -37.07
N TRP A 93 -26.75 95.05 -36.21
CA TRP A 93 -27.90 94.20 -36.47
C TRP A 93 -28.71 94.69 -37.68
N GLY A 94 -29.01 95.99 -37.76
CA GLY A 94 -29.66 96.59 -38.94
C GLY A 94 -28.82 96.46 -40.22
N LEU A 95 -27.52 96.74 -40.14
CA LEU A 95 -26.58 96.62 -41.27
C LEU A 95 -26.42 95.17 -41.76
N SER A 96 -26.66 94.17 -40.89
CA SER A 96 -26.60 92.76 -41.30
C SER A 96 -27.69 92.36 -42.31
N TYR A 97 -28.72 93.17 -42.50
CA TYR A 97 -29.78 92.97 -43.50
C TYR A 97 -29.48 93.64 -44.84
N LEU A 98 -28.43 94.45 -44.93
CA LEU A 98 -27.92 95.00 -46.18
C LEU A 98 -27.21 93.87 -46.94
N THR A 99 -27.88 93.40 -47.99
CA THR A 99 -27.37 92.40 -48.94
C THR A 99 -27.39 92.97 -50.34
N ASP A 100 -26.69 92.34 -51.28
CA ASP A 100 -26.79 92.67 -52.71
C ASP A 100 -28.24 92.68 -53.21
N GLU A 101 -29.09 91.85 -52.60
CA GLU A 101 -30.54 91.80 -52.84
C GLU A 101 -31.26 93.06 -52.34
N PHE A 102 -30.89 93.59 -51.17
CA PHE A 102 -31.37 94.87 -50.64
C PHE A 102 -30.91 96.06 -51.50
N LEU A 103 -29.71 95.99 -52.06
CA LEU A 103 -29.17 97.06 -52.90
C LEU A 103 -29.80 97.08 -54.27
N SER A 104 -30.04 95.90 -54.84
CA SER A 104 -30.81 95.74 -56.07
C SER A 104 -32.25 96.25 -55.92
N LEU A 105 -32.83 96.13 -54.71
CA LEU A 105 -34.15 96.66 -54.34
C LEU A 105 -34.16 98.20 -54.30
N MET A 106 -33.12 98.83 -53.75
CA MET A 106 -33.01 100.29 -53.71
C MET A 106 -32.73 100.91 -55.08
N ASP A 107 -31.97 100.23 -55.93
CA ASP A 107 -31.58 100.68 -57.27
C ASP A 107 -32.68 100.46 -58.35
N GLN A 108 -33.88 99.99 -57.95
CA GLN A 108 -35.02 99.65 -58.83
C GLN A 108 -34.67 98.68 -59.99
N ARG A 109 -33.59 97.90 -59.87
CA ARG A 109 -33.13 97.00 -60.95
C ARG A 109 -33.88 95.67 -61.01
N ILE A 110 -34.88 95.45 -60.17
CA ILE A 110 -35.55 94.15 -60.03
C ILE A 110 -36.97 94.20 -60.60
N SER A 111 -37.29 93.29 -61.52
CA SER A 111 -38.61 93.16 -62.17
C SER A 111 -39.58 92.22 -61.42
N ASP A 112 -39.34 91.95 -60.14
CA ASP A 112 -40.14 91.01 -59.32
C ASP A 112 -41.16 91.82 -58.49
N PRO A 113 -42.47 91.61 -58.68
CA PRO A 113 -43.52 92.43 -58.05
C PRO A 113 -43.55 92.33 -56.52
N ALA A 114 -43.09 91.22 -55.94
CA ALA A 114 -42.98 91.10 -54.47
C ALA A 114 -41.86 92.00 -53.92
N LYS A 115 -40.85 92.28 -54.75
CA LYS A 115 -39.70 93.12 -54.43
C LYS A 115 -39.99 94.60 -54.65
N GLU A 116 -40.87 94.93 -55.60
CA GLU A 116 -41.39 96.29 -55.75
C GLU A 116 -42.13 96.78 -54.50
N GLU A 117 -42.93 95.93 -53.84
CA GLU A 117 -43.61 96.28 -52.58
C GLU A 117 -42.62 96.60 -51.45
N HIS A 118 -41.50 95.87 -51.38
CA HIS A 118 -40.44 96.15 -50.42
C HIS A 118 -39.70 97.45 -50.73
N ALA A 119 -39.44 97.74 -52.02
CA ALA A 119 -38.83 98.99 -52.46
C ALA A 119 -39.73 100.22 -52.20
N GLU A 120 -41.06 100.08 -52.36
CA GLU A 120 -42.00 101.15 -52.01
C GLU A 120 -42.07 101.39 -50.50
N LYS A 121 -42.11 100.33 -49.68
CA LYS A 121 -42.04 100.47 -48.21
C LYS A 121 -40.75 101.15 -47.77
N LEU A 122 -39.62 100.78 -48.36
CA LEU A 122 -38.32 101.44 -48.14
C LEU A 122 -38.38 102.93 -48.44
N LYS A 123 -38.94 103.31 -49.59
CA LYS A 123 -39.04 104.70 -50.05
C LYS A 123 -39.99 105.54 -49.19
N ASN A 124 -41.03 104.92 -48.62
CA ASN A 124 -42.06 105.61 -47.84
C ASN A 124 -41.75 105.65 -46.34
N GLU A 125 -41.04 104.65 -45.80
CA GLU A 125 -40.84 104.47 -44.35
C GLU A 125 -39.42 104.81 -43.88
N ILE A 126 -38.41 104.76 -44.77
CA ILE A 126 -37.03 105.13 -44.42
C ILE A 126 -36.76 106.59 -44.82
N HIS A 127 -36.17 107.35 -43.90
CA HIS A 127 -35.79 108.73 -44.16
C HIS A 127 -34.77 108.80 -45.31
N PRO A 128 -34.91 109.72 -46.28
CA PRO A 128 -34.04 109.77 -47.46
C PRO A 128 -32.56 109.89 -47.13
N GLU A 129 -32.21 110.59 -46.04
CA GLU A 129 -30.81 110.70 -45.57
C GLU A 129 -30.21 109.36 -45.16
N ILE A 130 -31.01 108.42 -44.65
CA ILE A 130 -30.55 107.08 -44.31
C ILE A 130 -30.35 106.27 -45.59
N CYS A 131 -31.26 106.39 -46.57
CA CYS A 131 -31.11 105.72 -47.86
C CYS A 131 -29.84 106.21 -48.59
N GLU A 132 -29.60 107.53 -48.63
CA GLU A 132 -28.38 108.11 -49.20
C GLU A 132 -27.14 107.66 -48.42
N GLY A 133 -27.18 107.70 -47.08
CA GLY A 133 -26.08 107.21 -46.25
C GLY A 133 -25.77 105.73 -46.46
N LEU A 134 -26.80 104.90 -46.68
CA LEU A 134 -26.68 103.47 -46.93
C LEU A 134 -26.07 103.19 -48.30
N LEU A 135 -26.48 103.92 -49.34
CA LEU A 135 -25.88 103.83 -50.68
C LEU A 135 -24.40 104.19 -50.63
N VAL A 136 -24.05 105.32 -50.01
CA VAL A 136 -22.66 105.76 -49.85
C VAL A 136 -21.84 104.73 -49.05
N HIS A 137 -22.38 104.21 -47.96
CA HIS A 137 -21.68 103.22 -47.15
C HIS A 137 -21.41 101.92 -47.90
N VAL A 138 -22.34 101.52 -48.77
CA VAL A 138 -22.18 100.33 -49.60
C VAL A 138 -21.17 100.55 -50.71
N ASP A 139 -21.18 101.71 -51.38
CA ASP A 139 -20.16 102.03 -52.38
C ASP A 139 -18.76 102.01 -51.74
N LEU A 140 -18.65 102.53 -50.51
CA LEU A 140 -17.41 102.46 -49.73
C LEU A 140 -17.06 101.03 -49.31
N LEU A 141 -18.05 100.19 -49.01
CA LEU A 141 -17.84 98.78 -48.72
C LEU A 141 -17.31 98.03 -49.95
N PHE A 142 -17.88 98.28 -51.13
CA PHE A 142 -17.39 97.70 -52.40
C PHE A 142 -15.97 98.18 -52.72
N ASN A 143 -15.67 99.46 -52.50
CA ASN A 143 -14.32 100.00 -52.67
C ASN A 143 -13.34 99.36 -51.69
N TRP A 144 -13.74 99.14 -50.43
CA TRP A 144 -12.94 98.45 -49.44
C TRP A 144 -12.71 96.99 -49.81
N GLU A 145 -13.74 96.24 -50.22
CA GLU A 145 -13.61 94.85 -50.68
C GLU A 145 -12.69 94.76 -51.90
N HIS A 146 -12.81 95.68 -52.85
CA HIS A 146 -11.90 95.77 -53.99
C HIS A 146 -10.45 96.05 -53.55
N ALA A 147 -10.23 96.97 -52.62
CA ALA A 147 -8.91 97.27 -52.08
C ALA A 147 -8.30 96.07 -51.32
N VAL A 148 -9.11 95.32 -50.56
CA VAL A 148 -8.72 94.07 -49.89
C VAL A 148 -8.28 93.03 -50.92
N LEU A 149 -9.06 92.84 -51.98
CA LEU A 149 -8.74 91.87 -53.04
C LEU A 149 -7.55 92.29 -53.90
N ALA A 150 -7.34 93.59 -54.10
CA ALA A 150 -6.18 94.14 -54.82
C ALA A 150 -4.88 94.11 -54.00
N GLY A 151 -4.96 94.02 -52.67
CA GLY A 151 -3.79 93.97 -51.77
C GLY A 151 -3.06 95.31 -51.61
N GLU A 152 -3.69 96.42 -51.99
CA GLU A 152 -3.13 97.76 -51.93
C GLU A 152 -3.26 98.34 -50.51
N LYS A 153 -2.18 98.27 -49.71
CA LYS A 153 -2.20 98.65 -48.28
C LYS A 153 -2.55 100.12 -48.00
N GLU A 154 -2.16 101.04 -48.88
CA GLU A 154 -2.46 102.48 -48.70
C GLU A 154 -3.93 102.77 -49.01
N CYS A 155 -4.46 102.25 -50.12
CA CYS A 155 -5.88 102.31 -50.46
C CYS A 155 -6.76 101.61 -49.42
N LEU A 156 -6.28 100.54 -48.80
CA LEU A 156 -6.99 99.80 -47.76
C LEU A 156 -7.16 100.64 -46.49
N SER A 157 -6.11 101.30 -45.99
CA SER A 157 -6.21 102.14 -44.79
C SER A 157 -7.12 103.35 -45.00
N GLU A 158 -7.12 103.94 -46.19
CA GLU A 158 -8.01 105.05 -46.54
C GLU A 158 -9.46 104.58 -46.69
N ALA A 159 -9.69 103.45 -47.37
CA ALA A 159 -11.00 102.83 -47.49
C ALA A 159 -11.56 102.39 -46.12
N GLU A 160 -10.73 101.87 -45.22
CA GLU A 160 -11.13 101.55 -43.84
C GLU A 160 -11.54 102.80 -43.05
N GLY A 161 -10.81 103.91 -43.21
CA GLY A 161 -11.16 105.18 -42.59
C GLY A 161 -12.48 105.75 -43.10
N GLN A 162 -12.71 105.70 -44.41
CA GLN A 162 -13.94 106.15 -45.04
C GLN A 162 -15.13 105.23 -44.71
N LEU A 163 -14.92 103.92 -44.68
CA LEU A 163 -15.91 102.94 -44.27
C LEU A 163 -16.26 103.10 -42.79
N GLY A 164 -15.27 103.34 -41.93
CA GLY A 164 -15.47 103.63 -40.51
C GLY A 164 -16.24 104.93 -40.27
N PHE A 165 -15.91 106.00 -41.00
CA PHE A 165 -16.63 107.27 -40.91
C PHE A 165 -18.06 107.15 -41.41
N SER A 166 -18.29 106.47 -42.55
CA SER A 166 -19.65 106.25 -43.08
C SER A 166 -20.48 105.35 -42.16
N ALA A 167 -19.90 104.29 -41.59
CA ALA A 167 -20.56 103.47 -40.56
C ALA A 167 -20.94 104.32 -39.34
N TRP A 168 -20.06 105.22 -38.90
CA TRP A 168 -20.34 106.11 -37.77
C TRP A 168 -21.46 107.13 -38.09
N VAL A 169 -21.45 107.72 -39.29
CA VAL A 169 -22.53 108.59 -39.76
C VAL A 169 -23.85 107.82 -39.82
N LEU A 170 -23.86 106.61 -40.35
CA LEU A 170 -25.02 105.73 -40.35
C LEU A 170 -25.49 105.38 -38.93
N ALA A 171 -24.58 105.07 -38.01
CA ALA A 171 -24.90 104.84 -36.60
C ALA A 171 -25.70 106.01 -36.03
N ARG A 172 -25.20 107.23 -36.28
CA ARG A 172 -25.83 108.45 -35.80
C ARG A 172 -27.20 108.68 -36.44
N LEU A 173 -27.34 108.41 -37.74
CA LEU A 173 -28.61 108.49 -38.44
C LEU A 173 -29.62 107.47 -37.91
N PHE A 174 -29.21 106.23 -37.63
CA PHE A 174 -30.06 105.21 -36.99
C PHE A 174 -30.43 105.56 -35.55
N ILE A 175 -29.57 106.25 -34.80
CA ILE A 175 -29.88 106.75 -33.45
C ILE A 175 -30.96 107.84 -33.52
N VAL A 176 -30.88 108.75 -34.50
CA VAL A 176 -31.88 109.81 -34.71
C VAL A 176 -33.20 109.21 -35.22
N HIS A 177 -33.11 108.19 -36.08
CA HIS A 177 -34.25 107.52 -36.71
C HIS A 177 -34.35 106.05 -36.28
N LYS A 178 -34.67 105.82 -35.01
CA LYS A 178 -34.67 104.48 -34.39
C LYS A 178 -35.61 103.47 -35.05
N ASP A 179 -36.64 103.96 -35.73
CA ASP A 179 -37.60 103.09 -36.42
C ASP A 179 -37.06 102.57 -37.75
N ALA A 180 -36.07 103.23 -38.36
CA ALA A 180 -35.46 102.79 -39.61
C ALA A 180 -34.76 101.43 -39.47
N ALA A 181 -34.09 101.16 -38.34
CA ALA A 181 -33.47 99.85 -38.09
C ALA A 181 -34.52 98.72 -37.95
N LYS A 182 -35.69 99.03 -37.39
CA LYS A 182 -36.81 98.06 -37.27
C LYS A 182 -37.47 97.81 -38.62
N VAL A 183 -37.60 98.85 -39.45
CA VAL A 183 -38.08 98.73 -40.84
C VAL A 183 -37.12 97.86 -41.64
N LEU A 184 -35.80 98.09 -41.56
CA LEU A 184 -34.81 97.23 -42.22
C LEU A 184 -34.88 95.77 -41.77
N ALA A 185 -35.09 95.52 -40.48
CA ALA A 185 -35.27 94.17 -39.95
C ALA A 185 -36.62 93.53 -40.36
N SER A 186 -37.68 94.33 -40.53
CA SER A 186 -39.01 93.85 -40.92
C SER A 186 -39.09 93.44 -42.40
N LEU A 187 -38.19 93.97 -43.24
CA LEU A 187 -38.06 93.59 -44.65
C LEU A 187 -37.66 92.12 -44.86
N ARG A 188 -37.24 91.41 -43.79
CA ARG A 188 -36.92 89.97 -43.78
C ARG A 188 -36.03 89.51 -44.95
N THR A 189 -35.19 90.41 -45.47
CA THR A 189 -34.17 90.06 -46.45
C THR A 189 -33.20 89.05 -45.80
N LYS A 190 -32.60 88.17 -46.61
CA LYS A 190 -31.59 87.24 -46.08
C LYS A 190 -30.48 88.08 -45.44
N GLN A 191 -30.17 87.85 -44.17
CA GLN A 191 -29.01 88.52 -43.56
C GLN A 191 -27.72 88.12 -44.29
N SER A 192 -26.84 89.10 -44.52
CA SER A 192 -25.52 88.83 -45.07
C SER A 192 -24.74 87.88 -44.14
N GLY A 193 -23.96 86.96 -44.73
CA GLY A 193 -23.14 86.02 -43.96
C GLY A 193 -22.08 86.76 -43.12
N SER A 194 -21.48 87.79 -43.70
CA SER A 194 -20.51 88.69 -43.08
C SER A 194 -21.13 89.48 -41.92
N GLY A 195 -22.30 90.10 -42.13
CA GLY A 195 -23.02 90.85 -41.09
C GLY A 195 -23.40 90.00 -39.87
N ARG A 196 -23.81 88.74 -40.08
CA ARG A 196 -24.08 87.80 -38.99
C ARG A 196 -22.85 87.42 -38.17
N CYS A 197 -21.72 87.17 -38.84
CA CYS A 197 -20.45 86.87 -38.17
C CYS A 197 -19.97 88.06 -37.33
N PHE A 198 -20.06 89.27 -37.90
CA PHE A 198 -19.65 90.49 -37.21
C PHE A 198 -20.53 90.78 -36.00
N HIS A 199 -21.86 90.66 -36.14
CA HIS A 199 -22.80 90.81 -35.02
C HIS A 199 -22.49 89.81 -33.89
N LYS A 200 -22.24 88.53 -34.19
CA LYS A 200 -21.83 87.51 -33.19
C LYS A 200 -20.51 87.86 -32.51
N MET A 201 -19.53 88.36 -33.25
CA MET A 201 -18.24 88.77 -32.69
C MET A 201 -18.41 89.94 -31.73
N PHE A 202 -19.20 90.95 -32.11
CA PHE A 202 -19.51 92.09 -31.26
C PHE A 202 -20.30 91.71 -30.01
N GLN A 203 -21.22 90.73 -30.10
CA GLN A 203 -21.90 90.17 -28.94
C GLN A 203 -20.91 89.52 -27.96
N LYS A 204 -19.94 88.73 -28.47
CA LYS A 204 -18.86 88.16 -27.64
C LYS A 204 -18.00 89.24 -27.01
N PHE A 205 -17.65 90.28 -27.76
CA PHE A 205 -16.90 91.42 -27.25
C PHE A 205 -17.66 92.13 -26.12
N ARG A 206 -18.97 92.34 -26.26
CA ARG A 206 -19.81 92.89 -25.19
C ARG A 206 -19.76 92.03 -23.93
N VAL A 207 -19.88 90.71 -24.05
CA VAL A 207 -19.81 89.79 -22.90
C VAL A 207 -18.44 89.87 -22.22
N LEU A 208 -17.35 89.94 -23.00
CA LEU A 208 -16.00 90.09 -22.47
C LEU A 208 -15.78 91.45 -21.80
N ALA A 209 -16.28 92.53 -22.39
CA ALA A 209 -16.24 93.87 -21.82
C ALA A 209 -17.04 93.93 -20.52
N LEU A 210 -18.25 93.34 -20.50
CA LEU A 210 -19.05 93.22 -19.27
C LEU A 210 -18.33 92.42 -18.19
N LYS A 211 -17.68 91.31 -18.55
CA LYS A 211 -16.91 90.50 -17.61
C LYS A 211 -15.72 91.28 -17.04
N ARG A 212 -14.92 91.91 -17.90
CA ARG A 212 -13.75 92.73 -17.49
C ARG A 212 -14.11 93.97 -16.68
N LEU A 213 -15.22 94.63 -17.02
CA LEU A 213 -15.70 95.82 -16.30
C LEU A 213 -16.49 95.47 -15.04
N GLY A 214 -16.95 94.22 -14.93
CA GLY A 214 -17.71 93.70 -13.80
C GLY A 214 -16.85 93.01 -12.73
N THR A 215 -15.67 92.51 -13.09
CA THR A 215 -14.73 91.90 -12.15
C THR A 215 -13.87 92.96 -11.46
N SER A 216 -13.76 92.89 -10.14
CA SER A 216 -12.82 93.74 -9.40
C SER A 216 -11.38 93.22 -9.53
N LEU A 217 -10.39 94.06 -9.24
CA LEU A 217 -8.98 93.64 -9.24
C LEU A 217 -8.72 92.54 -8.20
N GLU A 218 -9.36 92.62 -7.03
CA GLU A 218 -9.27 91.59 -5.98
C GLU A 218 -9.85 90.24 -6.44
N GLU A 219 -10.95 90.26 -7.21
CA GLU A 219 -11.51 89.06 -7.81
C GLU A 219 -10.58 88.47 -8.88
N GLU A 220 -9.96 89.30 -9.74
CA GLU A 220 -8.98 88.84 -10.73
C GLU A 220 -7.75 88.20 -10.05
N GLU A 221 -7.22 88.81 -8.97
CA GLU A 221 -6.13 88.23 -8.17
C GLU A 221 -6.53 86.89 -7.55
N SER A 222 -7.73 86.80 -6.93
CA SER A 222 -8.22 85.55 -6.35
C SER A 222 -8.39 84.40 -7.37
N ILE A 223 -8.78 84.74 -8.60
CA ILE A 223 -8.92 83.77 -9.69
C ILE A 223 -7.54 83.28 -10.13
N GLU A 224 -6.55 84.16 -10.18
CA GLU A 224 -5.20 83.79 -10.57
C GLU A 224 -4.52 82.95 -9.48
N ASP A 225 -4.66 83.32 -8.20
CA ASP A 225 -4.19 82.52 -7.07
C ASP A 225 -4.80 81.11 -7.11
N TYR A 226 -6.12 81.00 -7.28
CA TYR A 226 -6.79 79.71 -7.44
C TYR A 226 -6.26 78.90 -8.62
N ARG A 227 -5.96 79.53 -9.77
CA ARG A 227 -5.37 78.83 -10.92
C ARG A 227 -3.97 78.31 -10.62
N THR A 228 -3.15 79.11 -9.94
CA THR A 228 -1.79 78.67 -9.56
C THR A 228 -1.83 77.52 -8.56
N GLU A 229 -2.75 77.56 -7.60
CA GLU A 229 -2.97 76.49 -6.64
C GLU A 229 -3.46 75.21 -7.34
N MET A 230 -4.42 75.34 -8.26
CA MET A 230 -4.90 74.21 -9.06
C MET A 230 -3.78 73.61 -9.91
N ALA A 231 -2.97 74.43 -10.57
CA ALA A 231 -1.81 73.96 -11.34
C ALA A 231 -0.79 73.22 -10.46
N PHE A 232 -0.54 73.72 -9.24
CA PHE A 232 0.33 73.05 -8.28
C PHE A 232 -0.23 71.70 -7.82
N ARG A 233 -1.53 71.63 -7.53
CA ARG A 233 -2.22 70.38 -7.16
C ARG A 233 -2.20 69.37 -8.30
N GLU A 234 -2.43 69.81 -9.54
CA GLU A 234 -2.32 68.97 -10.73
C GLU A 234 -0.88 68.45 -10.90
N GLU A 235 0.14 69.30 -10.74
CA GLU A 235 1.54 68.87 -10.82
C GLU A 235 1.88 67.84 -9.72
N LYS A 236 1.42 68.05 -8.48
CA LYS A 236 1.60 67.11 -7.37
C LYS A 236 0.93 65.76 -7.68
N ALA A 237 -0.33 65.78 -8.12
CA ALA A 237 -1.07 64.58 -8.50
C ALA A 237 -0.40 63.82 -9.67
N LEU A 238 0.15 64.54 -10.65
CA LEU A 238 0.89 63.92 -11.76
C LEU A 238 2.18 63.24 -11.28
N LYS A 239 2.93 63.86 -10.37
CA LYS A 239 4.14 63.25 -9.79
C LYS A 239 3.80 62.01 -8.97
N GLU A 240 2.74 62.05 -8.17
CA GLU A 240 2.25 60.90 -7.41
C GLU A 240 1.80 59.77 -8.33
N HIS A 241 1.04 60.09 -9.39
CA HIS A 241 0.63 59.11 -10.39
C HIS A 241 1.83 58.44 -11.06
N GLN A 242 2.84 59.21 -11.47
CA GLN A 242 4.07 58.66 -12.06
C GLN A 242 4.84 57.78 -11.06
N ALA A 243 4.91 58.18 -9.79
CA ALA A 243 5.56 57.38 -8.75
C ALA A 243 4.83 56.03 -8.53
N LEU A 244 3.50 56.06 -8.49
CA LEU A 244 2.68 54.85 -8.35
C LEU A 244 2.77 53.95 -9.59
N GLU A 245 2.82 54.51 -10.80
CA GLU A 245 3.05 53.74 -12.03
C GLU A 245 4.40 53.04 -12.02
N LEU A 246 5.47 53.74 -11.62
CA LEU A 246 6.80 53.16 -11.49
C LEU A 246 6.86 52.04 -10.45
N GLN A 247 6.20 52.22 -9.30
CA GLN A 247 6.09 51.19 -8.26
C GLN A 247 5.32 49.98 -8.77
N LEU A 248 4.20 50.19 -9.45
CA LEU A 248 3.39 49.12 -10.03
C LEU A 248 4.15 48.34 -11.10
N GLU A 249 4.95 49.01 -11.93
CA GLU A 249 5.85 48.35 -12.87
C GLU A 249 6.96 47.55 -12.17
N ALA A 250 7.55 48.08 -11.10
CA ALA A 250 8.56 47.37 -10.32
C ALA A 250 8.00 46.08 -9.71
N ASP A 251 6.82 46.16 -9.08
CA ASP A 251 6.10 45.01 -8.53
C ASP A 251 5.76 43.98 -9.60
N ARG A 252 5.29 44.41 -10.77
CA ARG A 252 5.01 43.51 -11.90
C ARG A 252 6.27 42.77 -12.35
N ARG A 253 7.42 43.45 -12.41
CA ARG A 253 8.71 42.83 -12.78
C ARG A 253 9.18 41.85 -11.69
N GLU A 254 9.01 42.18 -10.42
CA GLU A 254 9.38 41.30 -9.31
C GLU A 254 8.53 40.02 -9.31
N ARG A 255 7.20 40.15 -9.35
CA ARG A 255 6.29 38.99 -9.46
C ARG A 255 6.58 38.14 -10.69
N ALA A 256 6.93 38.75 -11.83
CA ALA A 256 7.32 38.01 -13.03
C ALA A 256 8.62 37.20 -12.82
N ARG A 257 9.60 37.73 -12.08
CA ARG A 257 10.83 37.01 -11.73
C ARG A 257 10.55 35.87 -10.76
N GLU A 258 9.75 36.09 -9.73
CA GLU A 258 9.35 35.05 -8.78
C GLU A 258 8.60 33.93 -9.50
N TYR A 259 7.64 34.27 -10.36
CA TYR A 259 6.91 33.29 -11.16
C TYR A 259 7.85 32.46 -12.05
N ALA A 260 8.84 33.10 -12.68
CA ALA A 260 9.85 32.39 -13.46
C ALA A 260 10.68 31.43 -12.60
N GLN A 261 11.08 31.83 -11.39
CA GLN A 261 11.81 30.97 -10.44
C GLN A 261 10.94 29.79 -9.99
N TYR A 262 9.67 30.01 -9.64
CA TYR A 262 8.76 28.93 -9.26
C TYR A 262 8.54 27.94 -10.40
N LYS A 263 8.40 28.42 -11.63
CA LYS A 263 8.25 27.58 -12.82
C LYS A 263 9.50 26.73 -13.09
N GLU A 264 10.69 27.29 -12.86
CA GLU A 264 11.95 26.54 -12.99
C GLU A 264 12.10 25.50 -11.87
N ALA A 265 11.74 25.84 -10.64
CA ALA A 265 11.70 24.92 -9.51
C ALA A 265 10.70 23.77 -9.73
N GLU A 266 9.50 24.06 -10.24
CA GLU A 266 8.49 23.05 -10.60
C GLU A 266 9.03 22.09 -11.66
N LYS A 267 9.67 22.61 -12.71
CA LYS A 267 10.31 21.79 -13.74
C LYS A 267 11.38 20.87 -13.16
N LYS A 268 12.21 21.38 -12.23
CA LYS A 268 13.24 20.58 -11.55
C LYS A 268 12.64 19.49 -10.68
N ILE A 269 11.61 19.80 -9.89
CA ILE A 269 10.90 18.83 -9.05
C ILE A 269 10.26 17.73 -9.93
N GLN A 270 9.69 18.10 -11.07
CA GLN A 270 9.10 17.15 -12.00
C GLN A 270 10.17 16.23 -12.61
N GLN A 271 11.33 16.76 -12.99
CA GLN A 271 12.47 15.96 -13.45
C GLN A 271 12.98 14.99 -12.38
N ASP A 272 13.14 15.47 -11.14
CA ASP A 272 13.60 14.63 -10.01
C ASP A 272 12.59 13.51 -9.71
N LYS A 273 11.30 13.81 -9.79
CA LYS A 273 10.21 12.82 -9.65
C LYS A 273 10.27 11.75 -10.74
N ASP A 274 10.50 12.15 -11.99
CA ASP A 274 10.59 11.23 -13.12
C ASP A 274 11.83 10.33 -13.02
N ILE A 275 12.98 10.91 -12.62
CA ILE A 275 14.22 10.15 -12.34
C ILE A 275 13.98 9.16 -11.18
N SER A 276 13.38 9.61 -10.08
CA SER A 276 13.09 8.75 -8.93
C SER A 276 12.13 7.61 -9.30
N ASN A 277 11.13 7.87 -10.13
CA ASN A 277 10.19 6.84 -10.61
C ASN A 277 10.88 5.84 -11.52
N ALA A 278 11.75 6.29 -12.43
CA ALA A 278 12.54 5.41 -13.28
C ALA A 278 13.46 4.50 -12.46
N GLN A 279 14.12 5.06 -11.43
CA GLN A 279 14.95 4.29 -10.49
C GLN A 279 14.12 3.27 -9.70
N ARG A 280 12.94 3.66 -9.20
CA ARG A 280 12.03 2.76 -8.50
C ARG A 280 11.60 1.60 -9.39
N MET A 281 11.15 1.87 -10.62
CA MET A 281 10.73 0.81 -11.55
C MET A 281 11.90 -0.11 -11.93
N ALA A 282 13.11 0.43 -12.09
CA ALA A 282 14.30 -0.38 -12.35
C ALA A 282 14.66 -1.28 -11.15
N LEU A 283 14.54 -0.78 -9.91
CA LEU A 283 14.76 -1.57 -8.70
C LEU A 283 13.68 -2.64 -8.49
N GLU A 284 12.41 -2.29 -8.69
CA GLU A 284 11.29 -3.24 -8.65
C GLU A 284 11.47 -4.36 -9.68
N GLY A 285 11.88 -4.01 -10.90
CA GLY A 285 12.19 -4.98 -11.96
C GLY A 285 13.33 -5.92 -11.58
N LYS A 286 14.41 -5.40 -10.97
CA LYS A 286 15.53 -6.22 -10.47
C LYS A 286 15.11 -7.14 -9.34
N LEU A 287 14.43 -6.61 -8.32
CA LEU A 287 13.94 -7.39 -7.19
C LEU A 287 13.03 -8.52 -7.65
N LYS A 288 12.13 -8.25 -8.60
CA LYS A 288 11.26 -9.28 -9.17
C LYS A 288 12.06 -10.36 -9.88
N ALA A 289 13.04 -9.98 -10.71
CA ALA A 289 13.91 -10.94 -11.39
C ALA A 289 14.74 -11.79 -10.40
N ASP A 290 15.26 -11.17 -9.34
CA ASP A 290 16.01 -11.87 -8.28
C ASP A 290 15.12 -12.84 -7.50
N CYS A 291 13.89 -12.43 -7.15
CA CYS A 291 12.90 -13.31 -6.52
C CYS A 291 12.52 -14.48 -7.42
N ASP A 292 12.21 -14.23 -8.70
CA ASP A 292 11.86 -15.28 -9.66
C ASP A 292 13.03 -16.26 -9.89
N ALA A 293 14.28 -15.77 -9.82
CA ALA A 293 15.48 -16.60 -9.92
C ALA A 293 15.69 -17.45 -8.67
N LEU A 294 15.51 -16.87 -7.47
CA LEU A 294 15.58 -17.60 -6.20
C LEU A 294 14.49 -18.66 -6.10
N GLU A 295 13.25 -18.34 -6.45
CA GLU A 295 12.13 -19.30 -6.44
C GLU A 295 12.43 -20.50 -7.36
N LYS A 296 12.95 -20.26 -8.56
CA LYS A 296 13.39 -21.35 -9.46
C LYS A 296 14.53 -22.16 -8.87
N GLN A 297 15.52 -21.52 -8.27
CA GLN A 297 16.65 -22.21 -7.66
C GLN A 297 16.20 -23.09 -6.48
N GLU A 298 15.32 -22.58 -5.62
CA GLU A 298 14.75 -23.33 -4.50
C GLU A 298 13.87 -24.49 -4.99
N TYR A 299 13.06 -24.24 -6.02
CA TYR A 299 12.24 -25.27 -6.66
C TYR A 299 13.07 -26.41 -7.25
N ASP A 300 14.13 -26.09 -8.00
CA ASP A 300 15.03 -27.08 -8.58
C ASP A 300 15.80 -27.86 -7.49
N ALA A 301 16.27 -27.18 -6.44
CA ALA A 301 16.93 -27.81 -5.31
C ALA A 301 16.00 -28.76 -4.56
N PHE A 302 14.76 -28.33 -4.29
CA PHE A 302 13.74 -29.14 -3.64
C PHE A 302 13.40 -30.39 -4.46
N HIS A 303 13.19 -30.25 -5.77
CA HIS A 303 12.89 -31.39 -6.63
C HIS A 303 14.06 -32.35 -6.80
N ALA A 304 15.30 -31.85 -6.78
CA ALA A 304 16.48 -32.71 -6.76
C ALA A 304 16.53 -33.55 -5.48
N GLU A 305 16.26 -32.94 -4.31
CA GLU A 305 16.21 -33.65 -3.03
C GLU A 305 15.04 -34.64 -2.96
N GLU A 306 13.85 -34.24 -3.41
CA GLU A 306 12.68 -35.12 -3.53
C GLU A 306 12.99 -36.34 -4.41
N SER A 307 13.63 -36.13 -5.56
CA SER A 307 14.01 -37.21 -6.47
C SER A 307 15.00 -38.19 -5.82
N LEU A 308 15.96 -37.68 -5.03
CA LEU A 308 16.90 -38.50 -4.28
C LEU A 308 16.20 -39.32 -3.20
N LEU A 309 15.29 -38.71 -2.43
CA LEU A 309 14.53 -39.39 -1.38
C LEU A 309 13.59 -40.46 -1.96
N ILE A 310 12.96 -40.20 -3.11
CA ILE A 310 12.16 -41.19 -3.83
C ILE A 310 13.05 -42.37 -4.25
N ALA A 311 14.22 -42.10 -4.84
CA ALA A 311 15.17 -43.13 -5.23
C ALA A 311 15.61 -43.96 -4.01
N GLU A 312 15.99 -43.33 -2.90
CA GLU A 312 16.35 -44.02 -1.66
C GLU A 312 15.19 -44.89 -1.14
N ASN A 313 13.97 -44.35 -1.09
CA ASN A 313 12.79 -45.10 -0.67
C ASN A 313 12.54 -46.33 -1.56
N THR A 314 12.71 -46.21 -2.88
CA THR A 314 12.60 -47.38 -3.78
C THR A 314 13.70 -48.41 -3.53
N THR A 315 14.94 -48.00 -3.26
CA THR A 315 16.03 -48.93 -2.91
C THR A 315 15.80 -49.63 -1.57
N MET A 316 15.28 -48.92 -0.57
CA MET A 316 14.96 -49.49 0.73
C MET A 316 13.77 -50.45 0.64
N SER A 317 12.73 -50.09 -0.11
CA SER A 317 11.57 -50.94 -0.37
C SER A 317 11.97 -52.24 -1.08
N THR A 318 12.81 -52.16 -2.12
CA THR A 318 13.32 -53.34 -2.83
C THR A 318 14.21 -54.21 -1.95
N THR A 319 15.06 -53.61 -1.12
CA THR A 319 15.89 -54.33 -0.13
C THR A 319 15.03 -55.05 0.90
N LEU A 320 13.97 -54.41 1.40
CA LEU A 320 13.03 -55.01 2.34
C LEU A 320 12.30 -56.21 1.72
N ILE A 321 11.78 -56.09 0.49
CA ILE A 321 11.15 -57.19 -0.24
C ILE A 321 12.13 -58.36 -0.41
N LYS A 322 13.38 -58.06 -0.78
CA LYS A 322 14.43 -59.08 -0.91
C LYS A 322 14.68 -59.81 0.42
N MET A 323 14.83 -59.07 1.53
CA MET A 323 15.03 -59.67 2.85
C MET A 323 13.84 -60.53 3.28
N GLN A 324 12.61 -60.10 2.99
CA GLN A 324 11.41 -60.88 3.27
C GLN A 324 11.39 -62.19 2.48
N ASN A 325 11.76 -62.15 1.19
CA ASN A 325 11.86 -63.34 0.35
C ASN A 325 12.98 -64.28 0.83
N ASP A 326 14.18 -63.75 1.11
CA ASP A 326 15.31 -64.53 1.64
C ASP A 326 14.94 -65.21 2.97
N ASN A 327 14.23 -64.51 3.86
CA ASN A 327 13.75 -65.10 5.11
C ASN A 327 12.68 -66.17 4.88
N ARG A 328 11.73 -65.93 3.96
CA ARG A 328 10.72 -66.93 3.59
C ARG A 328 11.37 -68.20 3.03
N ASP A 329 12.38 -68.07 2.18
CA ASP A 329 13.11 -69.21 1.61
C ASP A 329 13.92 -69.96 2.67
N ARG A 330 14.57 -69.24 3.60
CA ARG A 330 15.23 -69.84 4.76
C ARG A 330 14.25 -70.60 5.66
N GLU A 331 13.09 -70.01 5.95
CA GLU A 331 12.04 -70.67 6.73
C GLU A 331 11.52 -71.92 6.03
N LEU A 332 11.25 -71.87 4.72
CA LEU A 332 10.82 -73.02 3.94
C LEU A 332 11.88 -74.12 3.94
N SER A 333 13.15 -73.76 3.78
CA SER A 333 14.27 -74.72 3.86
C SER A 333 14.36 -75.38 5.24
N LEU A 334 14.24 -74.60 6.32
CA LEU A 334 14.25 -75.13 7.69
C LEU A 334 13.03 -76.02 7.97
N ARG A 335 11.84 -75.66 7.48
CA ARG A 335 10.64 -76.51 7.56
C ARG A 335 10.83 -77.82 6.81
N GLY A 336 11.45 -77.78 5.62
CA GLY A 336 11.81 -78.97 4.86
C GLY A 336 12.78 -79.89 5.61
N LYS A 337 13.89 -79.33 6.14
CA LYS A 337 14.85 -80.08 6.97
C LYS A 337 14.21 -80.66 8.24
N LYS A 338 13.34 -79.89 8.89
CA LYS A 338 12.56 -80.38 10.05
C LYS A 338 11.65 -81.54 9.63
N GLY A 339 10.95 -81.43 8.49
CA GLY A 339 10.13 -82.50 7.93
C GLY A 339 10.93 -83.79 7.71
N GLN A 340 12.07 -83.69 7.03
CA GLN A 340 12.99 -84.82 6.82
C GLN A 340 13.45 -85.46 8.13
N SER A 341 13.88 -84.65 9.10
CA SER A 341 14.31 -85.16 10.40
C SER A 341 13.15 -85.83 11.17
N VAL A 342 11.92 -85.32 11.06
CA VAL A 342 10.73 -85.96 11.65
C VAL A 342 10.42 -87.29 10.96
N GLU A 343 10.50 -87.34 9.62
CA GLU A 343 10.32 -88.58 8.84
C GLU A 343 11.40 -89.63 9.18
N GLU A 344 12.66 -89.23 9.31
CA GLU A 344 13.77 -90.10 9.73
C GLU A 344 13.54 -90.67 11.14
N VAL A 345 13.13 -89.84 12.10
CA VAL A 345 12.80 -90.29 13.46
C VAL A 345 11.61 -91.23 13.44
N GLN A 346 10.57 -90.94 12.64
CA GLN A 346 9.42 -91.84 12.51
C GLN A 346 9.83 -93.18 11.91
N ALA A 347 10.67 -93.19 10.87
CA ALA A 347 11.18 -94.43 10.28
C ALA A 347 11.98 -95.27 11.30
N LEU A 348 12.84 -94.63 12.10
CA LEU A 348 13.59 -95.32 13.17
C LEU A 348 12.67 -95.88 14.26
N LEU A 349 11.61 -95.16 14.63
CA LEU A 349 10.61 -95.63 15.56
C LEU A 349 9.85 -96.84 14.99
N ASP A 350 9.42 -96.78 13.73
CA ASP A 350 8.72 -97.87 13.07
C ASP A 350 9.62 -99.12 12.96
N GLU A 351 10.91 -98.96 12.63
CA GLU A 351 11.90 -100.04 12.64
C GLU A 351 12.08 -100.65 14.04
N TYR A 352 12.19 -99.80 15.07
CA TYR A 352 12.32 -100.24 16.46
C TYR A 352 11.07 -100.99 16.94
N ASP A 353 9.87 -100.50 16.62
CA ASP A 353 8.61 -101.13 16.97
C ASP A 353 8.44 -102.49 16.27
N GLN A 354 8.82 -102.58 14.99
CA GLN A 354 8.87 -103.85 14.25
C GLN A 354 9.87 -104.83 14.89
N ALA A 355 11.08 -104.37 15.21
CA ALA A 355 12.08 -105.20 15.87
C ALA A 355 11.63 -105.67 17.26
N LEU A 356 10.98 -104.82 18.04
CA LEU A 356 10.37 -105.19 19.32
C LEU A 356 9.26 -106.23 19.14
N LEU A 357 8.41 -106.08 18.13
CA LEU A 357 7.35 -107.04 17.83
C LEU A 357 7.95 -108.41 17.49
N LEU A 358 8.98 -108.46 16.64
CA LEU A 358 9.71 -109.69 16.31
C LEU A 358 10.38 -110.32 17.53
N ARG A 359 11.01 -109.52 18.40
CA ARG A 359 11.61 -110.02 19.65
C ARG A 359 10.56 -110.55 20.62
N LYS A 360 9.39 -109.92 20.72
CA LYS A 360 8.27 -110.41 21.54
C LYS A 360 7.77 -111.74 21.01
N THR A 361 7.56 -111.88 19.70
CA THR A 361 7.11 -113.16 19.13
C THR A 361 8.16 -114.26 19.29
N GLU A 362 9.45 -113.97 19.10
CA GLU A 362 10.55 -114.89 19.42
C GLU A 362 10.53 -115.33 20.89
N LEU A 363 10.34 -114.39 21.82
CA LEU A 363 10.29 -114.68 23.25
C LEU A 363 9.06 -115.51 23.61
N GLU A 364 7.90 -115.22 23.02
CA GLU A 364 6.68 -116.02 23.17
C GLU A 364 6.88 -117.46 22.68
N ILE A 365 7.52 -117.65 21.52
CA ILE A 365 7.88 -118.98 20.99
C ILE A 365 8.84 -119.70 21.95
N LEU A 366 9.92 -119.04 22.38
CA LEU A 366 10.88 -119.62 23.32
C LEU A 366 10.23 -119.95 24.68
N SER A 367 9.32 -119.11 25.16
CA SER A 367 8.57 -119.35 26.39
C SER A 367 7.65 -120.56 26.23
N ALA A 368 6.97 -120.69 25.10
CA ALA A 368 6.15 -121.85 24.79
C ALA A 368 6.98 -123.14 24.70
N ASP A 369 8.16 -123.09 24.08
CA ASP A 369 9.11 -124.21 24.02
C ASP A 369 9.68 -124.56 25.41
N HIS A 370 10.02 -123.56 26.21
CA HIS A 370 10.44 -123.74 27.60
C HIS A 370 9.33 -124.40 28.43
N ASP A 371 8.08 -123.95 28.31
CA ASP A 371 6.96 -124.55 29.03
C ASP A 371 6.69 -125.98 28.56
N ASN A 372 6.81 -126.26 27.26
CA ASN A 372 6.68 -127.62 26.71
C ASN A 372 7.82 -128.54 27.20
N THR A 373 9.07 -128.07 27.20
CA THR A 373 10.19 -128.82 27.76
C THR A 373 10.05 -129.04 29.27
N LYS A 374 9.58 -128.03 30.02
CA LYS A 374 9.27 -128.15 31.44
C LYS A 374 8.16 -129.16 31.70
N GLN A 375 7.10 -129.18 30.88
CA GLN A 375 6.07 -130.22 30.93
C GLN A 375 6.64 -131.61 30.69
N LYS A 376 7.51 -131.79 29.68
CA LYS A 376 8.22 -133.06 29.44
C LYS A 376 9.11 -133.48 30.61
N ILE A 377 9.87 -132.54 31.19
CA ILE A 377 10.69 -132.80 32.39
C ILE A 377 9.81 -133.24 33.55
N ASN A 378 8.71 -132.53 33.83
CA ASN A 378 7.77 -132.91 34.89
C ASN A 378 7.18 -134.31 34.66
N LEU A 379 6.89 -134.66 33.40
CA LEU A 379 6.37 -135.99 33.03
C LEU A 379 7.42 -137.09 33.25
N TYR A 380 8.69 -136.84 32.90
CA TYR A 380 9.79 -137.76 33.19
C TYR A 380 10.12 -137.84 34.68
N GLN A 381 10.12 -136.73 35.41
CA GLN A 381 10.26 -136.71 36.87
C GLN A 381 9.15 -137.53 37.51
N GLY A 382 7.89 -137.31 37.13
CA GLY A 382 6.77 -138.13 37.60
C GLY A 382 6.96 -139.63 37.28
N TYR A 383 7.46 -139.97 36.09
CA TYR A 383 7.78 -141.36 35.74
C TYR A 383 8.91 -141.95 36.62
N PHE A 384 9.99 -141.20 36.86
CA PHE A 384 11.09 -141.67 37.70
C PHE A 384 10.75 -141.71 39.19
N ASP A 385 9.96 -140.76 39.68
CA ASP A 385 9.45 -140.74 41.05
C ASP A 385 8.50 -141.90 41.28
N GLU A 386 7.60 -142.21 40.33
CA GLU A 386 6.73 -143.40 40.43
C GLU A 386 7.55 -144.70 40.36
N LYS A 387 8.58 -144.75 39.51
CA LYS A 387 9.51 -145.89 39.46
C LYS A 387 10.29 -146.05 40.78
N ALA A 388 10.71 -144.95 41.40
CA ALA A 388 11.37 -144.94 42.71
C ALA A 388 10.41 -145.38 43.83
N ARG A 389 9.15 -144.92 43.79
CA ARG A 389 8.08 -145.35 44.71
C ARG A 389 7.82 -146.85 44.59
N LEU A 390 7.67 -147.37 43.38
CA LEU A 390 7.51 -148.81 43.13
C LEU A 390 8.73 -149.63 43.57
N ALA A 391 9.94 -149.11 43.38
CA ALA A 391 11.16 -149.74 43.89
C ALA A 391 11.22 -149.75 45.42
N ALA A 392 10.79 -148.67 46.09
CA ALA A 392 10.71 -148.59 47.54
C ALA A 392 9.68 -149.58 48.11
N ILE A 393 8.48 -149.66 47.51
CA ILE A 393 7.45 -150.66 47.89
C ILE A 393 8.01 -152.08 47.77
N LYS A 394 8.70 -152.39 46.66
CA LYS A 394 9.31 -153.71 46.45
C LYS A 394 10.39 -154.04 47.48
N ALA A 395 11.21 -153.06 47.86
CA ALA A 395 12.20 -153.22 48.92
C ALA A 395 11.56 -153.45 50.30
N GLU A 396 10.42 -152.81 50.58
CA GLU A 396 9.68 -152.96 51.83
C GLU A 396 9.00 -154.34 51.92
N GLU A 397 8.45 -154.85 50.81
CA GLU A 397 7.92 -156.22 50.70
C GLU A 397 9.02 -157.27 50.94
N GLU A 398 10.22 -157.08 50.36
CA GLU A 398 11.37 -157.95 50.60
C GLU A 398 11.84 -157.91 52.06
N ARG A 399 11.81 -156.73 52.71
CA ARG A 399 12.13 -156.56 54.13
C ARG A 399 11.14 -157.31 55.02
N LEU A 400 9.83 -157.17 54.77
CA LEU A 400 8.77 -157.87 55.51
C LEU A 400 8.83 -159.39 55.30
N ALA A 401 9.17 -159.85 54.10
CA ALA A 401 9.39 -161.26 53.80
C ALA A 401 10.61 -161.84 54.54
N TRP A 402 11.67 -161.04 54.72
CA TRP A 402 12.81 -161.40 55.56
C TRP A 402 12.42 -161.48 57.04
N GLU A 403 11.72 -160.46 57.58
CA GLU A 403 11.31 -160.42 59.00
C GLU A 403 10.44 -161.63 59.39
N ARG A 404 9.51 -162.04 58.50
CA ARG A 404 8.69 -163.25 58.72
C ARG A 404 9.52 -164.53 58.81
N ARG A 405 10.64 -164.64 58.06
CA ARG A 405 11.53 -165.82 58.14
C ARG A 405 12.31 -165.85 59.45
N CYS A 406 12.75 -164.69 59.93
CA CYS A 406 13.54 -164.63 61.16
C CYS A 406 12.73 -164.73 62.44
N ASN A 407 11.50 -164.22 62.48
CA ASN A 407 10.60 -164.45 63.61
C ASN A 407 10.26 -165.95 63.78
N LYS A 408 10.04 -166.69 62.68
CA LYS A 408 9.89 -168.16 62.72
C LYS A 408 11.15 -168.90 63.22
N PHE A 409 12.33 -168.33 63.02
CA PHE A 409 13.59 -168.91 63.51
C PHE A 409 13.81 -168.66 65.01
N VAL A 410 13.36 -167.51 65.52
CA VAL A 410 13.48 -167.14 66.93
C VAL A 410 12.51 -167.92 67.81
N GLU A 411 11.24 -168.08 67.42
CA GLU A 411 10.22 -168.81 68.20
C GLU A 411 10.59 -170.28 68.46
N ARG A 412 11.29 -170.94 67.54
CA ARG A 412 11.77 -172.33 67.73
C ARG A 412 12.89 -172.47 68.78
N LYS A 413 13.61 -171.40 69.14
CA LYS A 413 14.75 -171.46 70.09
C LYS A 413 14.39 -171.11 71.54
N VAL A 414 13.25 -170.47 71.79
CA VAL A 414 12.84 -170.00 73.13
C VAL A 414 12.63 -171.13 74.14
N PRO A 415 11.93 -172.25 73.86
CA PRO A 415 11.75 -173.32 74.85
C PRO A 415 13.08 -174.05 75.17
N TYR A 416 14.01 -174.14 74.21
CA TYR A 416 15.33 -174.74 74.41
C TYR A 416 16.25 -173.90 75.30
N HIS A 417 16.12 -172.56 75.28
CA HIS A 417 16.93 -171.69 76.12
C HIS A 417 16.45 -171.69 77.59
N ALA A 418 15.13 -171.79 77.83
CA ALA A 418 14.54 -171.89 79.15
C ALA A 418 14.95 -173.20 79.87
N ALA A 419 14.85 -174.34 79.19
CA ALA A 419 15.28 -175.64 79.72
C ALA A 419 16.78 -175.66 80.09
N ARG A 420 17.63 -174.98 79.30
CA ARG A 420 19.08 -174.91 79.53
C ARG A 420 19.46 -174.05 80.75
N LYS A 421 18.69 -173.01 81.08
CA LYS A 421 18.92 -172.16 82.26
C LYS A 421 18.55 -172.87 83.57
N ILE A 422 17.42 -173.59 83.59
CA ILE A 422 16.96 -174.36 84.77
C ILE A 422 17.97 -175.47 85.13
N GLN A 423 18.45 -176.23 84.14
CA GLN A 423 19.47 -177.27 84.35
C GLN A 423 20.83 -176.73 84.83
N ARG A 424 21.16 -175.47 84.51
CA ARG A 424 22.41 -174.82 84.92
C ARG A 424 22.34 -174.30 86.36
N ALA A 425 21.18 -173.80 86.79
CA ALA A 425 20.93 -173.38 88.18
C ALA A 425 20.98 -174.58 89.15
N TRP A 426 20.37 -175.71 88.77
CA TRP A 426 20.37 -176.95 89.57
C TRP A 426 21.78 -177.54 89.77
N ARG A 427 22.62 -177.53 88.73
CA ARG A 427 24.02 -177.99 88.83
C ARG A 427 24.90 -177.07 89.70
N LYS A 428 24.65 -175.76 89.70
CA LYS A 428 25.37 -174.82 90.58
C LYS A 428 24.99 -174.98 92.05
N HIS A 429 23.72 -175.26 92.35
CA HIS A 429 23.27 -175.49 93.73
C HIS A 429 23.86 -176.79 94.33
N ARG A 430 23.98 -177.88 93.55
CA ARG A 430 24.69 -179.10 93.99
C ARG A 430 26.18 -178.86 94.25
N ALA A 431 26.83 -178.01 93.45
CA ALA A 431 28.25 -177.70 93.60
C ALA A 431 28.57 -176.80 94.82
N TYR A 432 27.58 -176.05 95.33
CA TYR A 432 27.72 -175.22 96.53
C TYR A 432 27.65 -176.04 97.83
N LEU A 433 26.81 -177.08 97.87
CA LEU A 433 26.68 -177.98 99.03
C LEU A 433 27.91 -178.89 99.27
N ALA A 434 28.74 -179.13 98.25
CA ALA A 434 29.86 -180.08 98.33
C ALA A 434 31.24 -179.44 98.64
N LYS A 435 31.35 -178.09 98.71
CA LYS A 435 32.66 -177.39 98.81
C LYS A 435 33.01 -176.79 100.18
N GLN A 436 32.24 -177.08 101.23
CA GLN A 436 32.50 -176.67 102.63
C GLN A 436 33.35 -177.67 103.46
N ARG A 437 33.91 -178.74 102.86
CA ARG A 437 34.93 -179.60 103.51
C ARG A 437 36.18 -179.72 102.62
N LYS A 438 37.35 -179.47 103.23
CA LYS A 438 38.65 -179.07 102.62
C LYS A 438 39.36 -180.11 101.71
N LYS A 439 40.28 -179.58 100.87
CA LYS A 439 41.52 -180.14 100.23
C LYS A 439 41.50 -180.60 98.74
N GLY A 440 42.57 -180.23 97.99
CA GLY A 440 43.11 -180.90 96.77
C GLY A 440 43.33 -179.98 95.54
N LYS A 441 44.54 -179.44 95.25
CA LYS A 441 45.67 -179.91 94.38
C LYS A 441 45.40 -180.05 92.86
N GLY A 442 46.02 -179.17 92.04
CA GLY A 442 46.76 -179.52 90.78
C GLY A 442 46.12 -179.36 89.38
N GLY A 443 46.82 -178.65 88.46
CA GLY A 443 47.19 -179.19 87.12
C GLY A 443 46.45 -178.81 85.80
N LYS A 444 46.99 -177.81 85.05
CA LYS A 444 47.50 -177.80 83.63
C LYS A 444 46.77 -178.44 82.39
N LYS A 445 46.82 -177.70 81.25
CA LYS A 445 46.95 -178.03 79.76
C LYS A 445 45.80 -177.60 78.80
N LYS A 446 46.04 -176.71 77.80
CA LYS A 446 46.39 -176.88 76.33
C LYS A 446 45.16 -177.22 75.41
N LYS A 447 44.99 -176.86 74.12
CA LYS A 447 45.67 -176.05 73.05
C LYS A 447 44.80 -176.09 71.74
N GLY A 448 44.88 -175.07 70.86
CA GLY A 448 44.65 -175.13 69.37
C GLY A 448 43.28 -174.66 68.84
N LYS A 449 43.04 -174.14 67.60
CA LYS A 449 43.79 -173.93 66.33
C LYS A 449 42.82 -173.15 65.35
N LYS A 450 43.14 -171.93 64.85
CA LYS A 450 43.62 -171.51 63.48
C LYS A 450 42.59 -171.33 62.33
N GLY A 451 42.61 -170.13 61.69
CA GLY A 451 42.22 -169.84 60.28
C GLY A 451 40.96 -168.95 60.09
N LYS A 452 40.78 -168.05 59.09
CA LYS A 452 41.51 -167.62 57.87
C LYS A 452 40.70 -166.45 57.19
N LYS A 453 41.39 -165.52 56.49
CA LYS A 453 41.03 -164.58 55.38
C LYS A 453 39.56 -164.49 54.89
N GLY A 454 39.00 -163.38 54.38
CA GLY A 454 39.50 -162.10 53.85
C GLY A 454 38.62 -161.59 52.67
N GLY A 455 38.56 -160.26 52.43
CA GLY A 455 38.14 -159.56 51.16
C GLY A 455 36.67 -159.66 50.70
N LYS A 456 36.14 -158.91 49.72
CA LYS A 456 36.46 -157.66 48.96
C LYS A 456 35.32 -157.49 47.92
N LYS A 457 34.94 -156.24 47.54
CA LYS A 457 34.26 -155.74 46.29
C LYS A 457 32.95 -154.97 46.53
N ASN A 458 32.95 -153.66 46.27
CA ASN A 458 32.58 -152.93 45.02
C ASN A 458 31.06 -152.92 44.74
N LYS A 459 30.45 -151.74 44.76
CA LYS A 459 30.34 -150.89 43.55
C LYS A 459 30.24 -149.42 43.94
#